data_AF-A0A930MCU4-F1
#
_entry.id   AF-A0A930MCU4-F1
#
_cell.length_a   1.000
_cell.length_b   1.000
_cell.length_c   1.000
_cell.angle_alpha   90.00
_cell.angle_beta   90.00
_cell.angle_gamma   90.00
#
_symmetry.space_group_name_H-M   'P 1'
#
loop_
_entity.id
_entity.type
_entity.pdbx_description
1 polymer ?
#
loop_
_entity_poly.entity_id
_entity_poly.type
_entity_poly.pdbx_seq_one_letter_code
_entity_poly.pdbx_strand_id
1 'polypeptide(L)'
;MRKISFIIPNAWGQYLYQILFPIKDLVDGTWDVGCDVDEPYLQAWYNMNGEMVDLFASRCFSNQDFFSLLGSRVYYIVSGKFRLTSSRKNRKNDLNPPCIEILVTDSVYVDVYAADEKILFALYDNAINQGFENIELDG
;
A
#
# COMPACT_ATOMS: atom_id res chain seq x y z
N MET A 1 -1.44 -7.11 -14.80
CA MET A 1 -1.98 -6.98 -13.44
C MET A 1 -3.30 -6.25 -13.57
N ARG A 2 -4.31 -6.67 -12.83
CA ARG A 2 -5.59 -5.96 -12.78
C ARG A 2 -5.50 -4.89 -11.70
N LYS A 3 -6.30 -3.83 -11.82
CA LYS A 3 -6.20 -2.64 -10.97
C LYS A 3 -7.53 -2.36 -10.27
N ILE A 4 -7.45 -1.94 -9.02
CA ILE A 4 -8.54 -1.27 -8.33
C ILE A 4 -8.10 0.16 -8.03
N SER A 5 -8.99 1.10 -8.31
CA SER A 5 -8.78 2.53 -8.06
C SER A 5 -9.84 3.03 -7.11
N PHE A 6 -9.50 3.88 -6.15
CA PHE A 6 -10.48 4.53 -5.28
C PHE A 6 -9.90 5.75 -4.59
N ILE A 7 -10.77 6.50 -3.91
CA ILE A 7 -10.39 7.69 -3.15
C ILE A 7 -10.32 7.40 -1.65
N ILE A 8 -9.23 7.84 -1.02
CA ILE A 8 -9.08 7.87 0.45
C ILE A 8 -9.32 9.29 0.98
N PRO A 9 -9.78 9.44 2.24
CA PRO A 9 -9.93 10.76 2.84
C PRO A 9 -8.59 11.51 2.91
N ASN A 10 -8.61 12.78 2.52
CA ASN A 10 -7.47 13.69 2.62
C ASN A 10 -7.28 14.20 4.06
N ALA A 11 -7.02 13.29 4.99
CA ALA A 11 -6.98 13.56 6.42
C ALA A 11 -6.01 12.63 7.15
N TRP A 12 -5.80 12.89 8.44
CA TRP A 12 -5.08 11.97 9.33
C TRP A 12 -5.91 10.70 9.53
N GLY A 13 -5.28 9.53 9.39
CA GLY A 13 -5.96 8.26 9.54
C GLY A 13 -5.03 7.05 9.42
N GLN A 14 -5.62 5.87 9.27
CA GLN A 14 -4.91 4.61 9.04
C GLN A 14 -5.32 3.99 7.70
N TYR A 15 -5.56 4.82 6.68
CA TYR A 15 -6.24 4.38 5.44
C TYR A 15 -5.46 3.28 4.71
N LEU A 16 -4.13 3.37 4.60
CA LEU A 16 -3.34 2.33 3.95
C LEU A 16 -3.42 0.98 4.71
N TYR A 17 -3.47 1.02 6.04
CA TYR A 17 -3.71 -0.16 6.87
C TYR A 17 -5.09 -0.74 6.59
N GLN A 18 -6.12 0.11 6.60
CA GLN A 18 -7.50 -0.31 6.36
C GLN A 18 -7.66 -0.96 4.98
N ILE A 19 -7.11 -0.34 3.93
CA ILE A 19 -7.11 -0.87 2.55
C ILE A 19 -6.49 -2.26 2.50
N LEU A 20 -5.29 -2.40 3.08
CA LEU A 20 -4.47 -3.60 2.94
C LEU A 20 -4.76 -4.66 4.00
N PHE A 21 -5.61 -4.38 4.98
CA PHE A 21 -5.94 -5.32 6.05
C PHE A 21 -6.34 -6.72 5.54
N PRO A 22 -7.17 -6.88 4.49
CA PRO A 22 -7.58 -8.20 4.01
C PRO A 22 -6.43 -9.07 3.55
N ILE A 23 -5.34 -8.48 3.05
CA ILE A 23 -4.22 -9.22 2.46
C ILE A 23 -3.11 -9.51 3.48
N LYS A 24 -3.21 -8.94 4.69
CA LYS A 24 -2.20 -9.04 5.75
C LYS A 24 -1.71 -10.46 5.99
N ASP A 25 -2.64 -11.41 6.06
CA ASP A 25 -2.36 -12.82 6.33
C ASP A 25 -2.49 -13.71 5.08
N LEU A 26 -2.87 -13.14 3.93
CA LEU A 26 -3.04 -13.86 2.66
C LEU A 26 -1.74 -13.94 1.85
N VAL A 27 -0.90 -12.91 1.95
CA VAL A 27 0.35 -12.80 1.19
C VAL A 27 1.48 -12.43 2.13
N ASP A 28 2.61 -13.11 1.99
CA ASP A 28 3.84 -12.82 2.71
C ASP A 28 4.97 -12.45 1.74
N GLY A 29 5.92 -11.66 2.23
CA GLY A 29 6.97 -11.10 1.40
C GLY A 29 7.64 -9.86 2.00
N THR A 30 8.33 -9.14 1.12
CA THR A 30 9.05 -7.92 1.45
C THR A 30 8.37 -6.74 0.78
N TRP A 31 8.14 -5.68 1.56
CA TRP A 31 7.65 -4.41 1.09
C TRP A 31 8.82 -3.47 0.80
N ASP A 32 8.86 -2.97 -0.42
CA ASP A 32 9.69 -1.84 -0.80
C ASP A 32 8.80 -0.58 -0.86
N VAL A 33 9.28 0.52 -0.29
CA VAL A 33 8.53 1.77 -0.09
C VAL A 33 9.33 2.93 -0.68
N GLY A 34 8.69 3.75 -1.52
CA GLY A 34 9.34 4.88 -2.19
C GLY A 34 10.34 4.43 -3.27
N CYS A 35 9.99 3.40 -4.04
CA CYS A 35 10.90 2.62 -4.87
C CYS A 35 11.45 3.28 -6.15
N ASP A 36 11.50 4.60 -6.25
CA ASP A 36 12.08 5.29 -7.41
C ASP A 36 13.26 6.14 -6.94
N VAL A 37 14.47 5.73 -7.33
CA VAL A 37 15.75 6.30 -6.90
C VAL A 37 15.94 7.72 -7.45
N ASP A 38 15.28 8.02 -8.57
CA ASP A 38 15.39 9.28 -9.31
C ASP A 38 14.26 10.27 -8.99
N GLU A 39 13.19 9.83 -8.31
CA GLU A 39 12.05 10.67 -7.96
C GLU A 39 11.47 10.26 -6.59
N PRO A 40 11.69 11.03 -5.51
CA PRO A 40 11.16 10.70 -4.19
C PRO A 40 9.65 10.95 -4.15
N TYR A 41 8.88 9.95 -4.56
CA TYR A 41 7.41 9.95 -4.53
C TYR A 41 6.81 9.77 -3.14
N LEU A 42 7.61 9.54 -2.09
CA LEU A 42 7.06 9.27 -0.77
C LEU A 42 6.89 10.54 0.06
N GLN A 43 5.63 10.88 0.29
CA GLN A 43 5.19 11.97 1.14
C GLN A 43 4.18 11.40 2.15
N ALA A 44 4.71 10.85 3.23
CA ALA A 44 3.93 10.23 4.28
C ALA A 44 4.51 10.55 5.65
N TRP A 45 3.67 11.04 6.56
CA TRP A 45 4.12 11.49 7.88
C TRP A 45 3.20 10.99 8.99
N TYR A 46 3.75 10.87 10.18
CA TYR A 46 2.99 10.79 11.42
C TYR A 46 3.29 12.02 12.28
N ASN A 47 2.35 12.37 13.17
CA ASN A 47 2.56 13.46 14.11
C ASN A 47 3.25 12.93 15.38
N MET A 48 4.39 13.53 15.73
CA MET A 48 5.10 13.29 16.99
C MET A 48 5.19 14.61 17.76
N ASN A 49 4.33 14.80 18.77
CA ASN A 49 4.33 16.00 19.61
C ASN A 49 4.22 17.33 18.84
N GLY A 50 3.44 17.35 17.75
CA GLY A 50 3.26 18.52 16.89
C GLY A 50 4.23 18.58 15.71
N GLU A 51 5.22 17.69 15.65
CA GLU A 51 6.18 17.61 14.53
C GLU A 51 5.76 16.57 13.49
N MET A 52 5.96 16.92 12.21
CA MET A 52 5.76 16.01 11.09
C MET A 52 7.02 15.17 10.89
N VAL A 53 6.91 13.87 11.17
CA VAL A 53 8.04 12.94 11.07
C VAL A 53 7.76 11.92 9.96
N ASP A 54 8.78 11.59 9.15
CA ASP A 54 8.67 10.57 8.09
C ASP A 54 8.09 9.28 8.67
N LEU A 55 6.97 8.82 8.12
CA LEU A 55 6.32 7.58 8.54
C LEU A 55 7.21 6.36 8.30
N PHE A 56 7.99 6.38 7.22
CA PHE A 56 8.79 5.25 6.76
C PHE A 56 10.29 5.56 6.90
N ALA A 57 10.82 5.47 8.11
CA ALA A 57 12.26 5.67 8.34
C ALA A 57 13.16 4.66 7.58
N SER A 58 12.61 3.49 7.21
CA SER A 58 13.20 2.53 6.28
C SER A 58 12.46 2.57 4.94
N ARG A 59 13.10 2.08 3.87
CA ARG A 59 12.47 1.89 2.56
C ARG A 59 12.18 0.42 2.25
N CYS A 60 12.53 -0.49 3.16
CA CYS A 60 12.32 -1.93 3.02
C CYS A 60 11.82 -2.52 4.34
N PHE A 61 10.78 -3.35 4.29
CA PHE A 61 10.12 -3.94 5.46
C PHE A 61 9.72 -5.40 5.21
N SER A 62 9.75 -6.23 6.25
CA SER A 62 9.00 -7.49 6.22
C SER A 62 7.49 -7.20 6.20
N ASN A 63 6.68 -8.16 5.75
CA ASN A 63 5.23 -8.02 5.80
C ASN A 63 4.72 -7.73 7.23
N GLN A 64 5.26 -8.41 8.23
CA GLN A 64 4.90 -8.19 9.64
C GLN A 64 5.25 -6.78 10.12
N ASP A 65 6.46 -6.30 9.82
CA ASP A 65 6.92 -4.97 10.26
C ASP A 65 6.13 -3.86 9.57
N PHE A 66 5.81 -4.04 8.28
CA PHE A 66 5.01 -3.10 7.51
C PHE A 66 3.61 -2.92 8.11
N PHE A 67 2.89 -4.01 8.35
CA PHE A 67 1.57 -3.94 8.98
C PHE A 67 1.61 -3.47 10.44
N SER A 68 2.68 -3.77 11.18
CA SER A 68 2.88 -3.27 12.55
C SER A 68 3.09 -1.76 12.56
N LEU A 69 3.87 -1.22 11.61
CA LEU A 69 4.08 0.22 11.44
C LEU A 69 2.75 0.92 11.11
N LEU A 70 2.02 0.43 10.11
CA LEU A 70 0.76 1.03 9.68
C LEU A 70 -0.34 0.91 10.75
N GLY A 71 -0.39 -0.19 11.50
CA GLY A 71 -1.39 -0.40 12.55
C GLY A 71 -1.12 0.40 13.84
N SER A 72 0.12 0.84 14.08
CA SER A 72 0.51 1.51 15.34
C SER A 72 0.41 3.03 15.32
N ARG A 73 0.19 3.65 14.14
CA ARG A 73 0.26 5.11 13.97
C ARG A 73 -0.95 5.63 13.22
N VAL A 74 -1.39 6.83 13.58
CA VAL A 74 -2.24 7.67 12.73
C VAL A 74 -1.29 8.52 11.87
N TYR A 75 -1.52 8.51 10.56
CA TYR A 75 -0.63 9.14 9.59
C TYR A 75 -1.41 9.87 8.51
N TYR A 76 -0.67 10.65 7.74
CA TYR A 76 -1.16 11.40 6.59
C TYR A 76 -0.28 11.05 5.39
N ILE A 77 -0.91 10.65 4.28
CA ILE A 77 -0.21 10.26 3.05
C ILE A 77 -0.70 11.16 1.92
N VAL A 78 0.24 11.87 1.29
CA VAL A 78 0.01 12.68 0.09
C VAL A 78 0.32 11.87 -1.16
N SER A 79 1.46 11.19 -1.15
CA SER A 79 1.91 10.37 -2.26
C SER A 79 2.84 9.27 -1.78
N GLY A 80 2.89 8.18 -2.55
CA GLY A 80 3.77 7.08 -2.24
C GLY A 80 3.60 5.92 -3.20
N LYS A 81 4.70 5.19 -3.39
CA LYS A 81 4.72 3.96 -4.16
C LYS A 81 5.16 2.82 -3.26
N PHE A 82 4.39 1.74 -3.23
CA PHE A 82 4.61 0.60 -2.35
C PHE A 82 4.56 -0.67 -3.19
N ARG A 83 5.55 -1.55 -3.03
CA ARG A 83 5.65 -2.81 -3.78
C ARG A 83 5.80 -3.95 -2.81
N LEU A 84 4.92 -4.96 -2.89
CA LEU A 84 5.09 -6.22 -2.20
C LEU A 84 5.65 -7.25 -3.17
N THR A 85 6.83 -7.77 -2.86
CA THR A 85 7.42 -8.90 -3.56
C THR A 85 7.23 -10.15 -2.71
N SER A 86 6.57 -11.17 -3.26
CA SER A 86 6.30 -12.41 -2.51
C SER A 86 7.59 -13.14 -2.13
N SER A 87 7.63 -13.71 -0.94
CA SER A 87 8.72 -14.61 -0.49
C SER A 87 8.77 -15.93 -1.28
N ARG A 88 7.67 -16.31 -1.95
CA ARG A 88 7.61 -17.49 -2.82
C ARG A 88 8.37 -17.18 -4.12
N LYS A 89 9.56 -17.76 -4.29
CA LYS A 89 10.34 -17.66 -5.53
C LYS A 89 9.59 -18.30 -6.71
N ASN A 90 9.35 -17.54 -7.77
CA ASN A 90 9.05 -18.13 -9.07
C ASN A 90 10.31 -18.82 -9.61
N ARG A 91 10.36 -20.16 -9.56
CA ARG A 91 11.50 -20.98 -10.03
C ARG A 91 11.86 -20.81 -11.52
N LYS A 92 11.12 -20.01 -12.28
CA LYS A 92 11.26 -19.89 -13.74
C LYS A 92 11.94 -18.61 -14.22
N ASN A 93 12.03 -17.55 -13.41
CA ASN A 93 12.69 -16.29 -13.78
C ASN A 93 13.42 -15.74 -12.55
N ASP A 94 14.67 -15.31 -12.70
CA ASP A 94 15.48 -14.69 -11.63
C ASP A 94 14.92 -13.32 -11.15
N LEU A 95 13.84 -12.85 -11.77
CA LEU A 95 13.03 -11.71 -11.33
C LEU A 95 11.75 -12.23 -10.68
N ASN A 96 11.56 -11.94 -9.40
CA ASN A 96 10.28 -12.11 -8.71
C ASN A 96 9.53 -10.78 -8.86
N PRO A 97 8.62 -10.62 -9.86
CA PRO A 97 7.88 -9.38 -10.01
C PRO A 97 7.02 -9.12 -8.75
N PRO A 98 6.69 -7.85 -8.44
CA PRO A 98 5.81 -7.54 -7.33
C PRO A 98 4.46 -8.23 -7.54
N CYS A 99 3.93 -8.85 -6.49
CA CYS A 99 2.58 -9.41 -6.52
C CYS A 99 1.53 -8.33 -6.23
N ILE A 100 1.94 -7.23 -5.59
CA ILE A 100 1.12 -6.04 -5.35
C ILE A 100 1.98 -4.80 -5.58
N GLU A 101 1.43 -3.82 -6.31
CA GLU A 101 1.98 -2.47 -6.41
C GLU A 101 0.88 -1.47 -6.05
N ILE A 102 1.19 -0.48 -5.24
CA ILE A 102 0.25 0.55 -4.79
C ILE A 102 0.85 1.89 -5.15
N LEU A 103 0.04 2.73 -5.76
CA LEU A 103 0.36 4.11 -6.07
C LEU A 103 -0.66 5.02 -5.39
N VAL A 104 -0.18 5.92 -4.55
CA VAL A 104 -0.97 7.01 -3.97
C VAL A 104 -0.52 8.31 -4.63
N THR A 105 -1.47 9.06 -5.19
CA THR A 105 -1.23 10.36 -5.83
C THR A 105 -2.20 11.43 -5.34
N ASP A 106 -1.75 12.69 -5.40
CA ASP A 106 -2.55 13.90 -5.18
C ASP A 106 -3.40 13.89 -3.90
N SER A 107 -2.91 13.27 -2.82
CA SER A 107 -3.55 13.22 -1.48
C SER A 107 -4.93 12.58 -1.40
N VAL A 108 -5.41 11.93 -2.45
CA VAL A 108 -6.75 11.30 -2.45
C VAL A 108 -6.84 10.05 -3.31
N TYR A 109 -6.04 9.90 -4.37
CA TYR A 109 -6.24 8.83 -5.34
C TYR A 109 -5.30 7.66 -5.08
N VAL A 110 -5.86 6.45 -4.98
CA VAL A 110 -5.11 5.21 -4.72
C VAL A 110 -5.39 4.21 -5.83
N ASP A 111 -4.33 3.83 -6.55
CA ASP A 111 -4.32 2.71 -7.48
C ASP A 111 -3.62 1.51 -6.82
N VAL A 112 -4.28 0.36 -6.77
CA VAL A 112 -3.69 -0.92 -6.33
C VAL A 112 -3.71 -1.92 -7.47
N TYR A 113 -2.52 -2.35 -7.89
CA TYR A 113 -2.30 -3.38 -8.89
C TYR A 113 -2.02 -4.70 -8.20
N ALA A 114 -2.73 -5.77 -8.59
CA ALA A 114 -2.49 -7.11 -8.06
C ALA A 114 -2.28 -8.13 -9.18
N ALA A 115 -1.38 -9.09 -8.93
CA ALA A 115 -1.13 -10.21 -9.83
C ALA A 115 -2.18 -11.34 -9.70
N ASP A 116 -2.83 -11.46 -8.55
CA ASP A 116 -3.87 -12.46 -8.27
C ASP A 116 -5.24 -11.78 -8.12
N GLU A 117 -6.25 -12.28 -8.86
CA GLU A 117 -7.60 -11.74 -8.81
C GLU A 117 -8.26 -11.88 -7.43
N LYS A 118 -7.94 -12.93 -6.67
CA LYS A 118 -8.49 -13.12 -5.33
C LYS A 118 -8.06 -11.99 -4.37
N ILE A 119 -6.81 -11.56 -4.50
CA ILE A 119 -6.27 -10.40 -3.76
C ILE A 119 -7.06 -9.16 -4.17
N LEU A 120 -7.24 -8.94 -5.48
CA LEU A 120 -7.92 -7.76 -5.98
C LEU A 120 -9.38 -7.68 -5.50
N PHE A 121 -10.13 -8.78 -5.57
CA PHE A 121 -11.52 -8.82 -5.09
C PHE A 121 -11.62 -8.61 -3.58
N ALA A 122 -10.71 -9.19 -2.79
CA ALA A 122 -10.67 -8.97 -1.35
C ALA A 122 -10.42 -7.49 -0.99
N LEU A 123 -9.54 -6.82 -1.74
CA LEU A 123 -9.29 -5.38 -1.58
C LEU A 123 -10.50 -4.54 -2.00
N TYR A 124 -11.19 -4.93 -3.08
CA TYR A 124 -12.40 -4.28 -3.57
C TYR A 124 -13.56 -4.33 -2.57
N ASP A 125 -13.90 -5.52 -2.09
CA ASP A 125 -14.98 -5.70 -1.11
C ASP A 125 -14.67 -4.93 0.17
N ASN A 126 -13.40 -4.91 0.60
CA ASN A 126 -12.99 -4.15 1.77
C ASN A 126 -13.08 -2.63 1.54
N ALA A 127 -12.69 -2.12 0.37
CA ALA A 127 -12.83 -0.70 0.05
C ALA A 127 -14.31 -0.25 0.13
N ILE A 128 -15.24 -1.07 -0.37
CA ILE A 128 -16.69 -0.83 -0.24
C ILE A 128 -17.10 -0.82 1.24
N ASN A 129 -16.69 -1.82 2.00
CA ASN A 129 -17.07 -1.96 3.41
C ASN A 129 -16.54 -0.81 4.30
N GLN A 130 -15.40 -0.22 3.93
CA GLN A 130 -14.85 0.97 4.59
C GLN A 130 -15.55 2.27 4.15
N GLY A 131 -16.38 2.23 3.10
CA GLY A 131 -17.09 3.38 2.58
C GLY A 131 -16.22 4.33 1.74
N PHE A 132 -15.17 3.82 1.08
CA PHE A 132 -14.37 4.62 0.15
C PHE A 132 -15.16 4.98 -1.12
N GLU A 133 -14.79 6.09 -1.74
CA GLU A 133 -15.51 6.67 -2.88
C GLU A 133 -14.84 6.34 -4.21
N ASN A 134 -15.63 6.42 -5.30
CA ASN A 134 -15.17 6.25 -6.69
C ASN A 134 -14.35 4.98 -6.91
N ILE A 135 -14.85 3.85 -6.39
CA ILE A 135 -14.19 2.55 -6.51
C ILE A 135 -14.40 1.99 -7.92
N GLU A 136 -13.32 1.87 -8.69
CA GLU A 136 -13.30 1.34 -10.05
C GLU A 136 -12.40 0.10 -10.13
N LEU A 137 -12.81 -0.87 -10.95
CA LEU A 137 -12.04 -2.10 -11.17
C LEU A 137 -11.71 -2.22 -12.66
N ASP A 138 -10.45 -2.02 -13.00
CA ASP A 138 -9.94 -2.11 -14.37
C ASP A 138 -9.27 -3.47 -14.60
N GLY A 139 -9.69 -4.15 -15.67
CA GLY A 139 -9.26 -5.49 -16.06
C GLY A 139 -8.62 -5.53 -17.43
#